data_AF-A0A8D3CH77-F1
#
_entry.id   AF-A0A8D3CH77-F1
#
_cell.length_a   1.000
_cell.length_b   1.000
_cell.length_c   1.000
_cell.angle_alpha   90.00
_cell.angle_beta   90.00
_cell.angle_gamma   90.00
#
_symmetry.space_group_name_H-M   'P 1'
#
loop_
_entity.id
_entity.type
_entity.pdbx_description
1 polymer ?
#
loop_
_entity_poly.entity_id
_entity_poly.type
_entity_poly.pdbx_seq_one_letter_code
_entity_poly.pdbx_strand_id
1 'polypeptide(L)'
;MGHLRPLAIILLFPTVFESGISSAANLLRNRRNASSSSSSGRCTYVKLSPLARSPHSLSSTDMASNRVIVYGGRGALGSKCVQHFKSRGWWVACIDMAANEEANENVIVKMSECFTEQVTADVATLLGEQKVDAILCVAGGWAGGKCSSKDLYKNSDLMWKQSVWTSTISSHLAALHLKAGGLLTLAGAKAALSGTGGMVGYGMAKAAVHQLCQSLAAENSGMPSGAAAVAILPVTLDTPMNRKFMPDADFGSWTPLEFIAETFFNWATGVNRPASGSLMQLLTSGGETQAVAAQ
;
A
#
# COMPACT_ATOMS: atom_id res chain seq x y z
N MET A 1 21.68 -22.28 32.65
CA MET A 1 21.30 -20.94 32.16
C MET A 1 21.96 -20.73 30.81
N GLY A 2 21.25 -21.07 29.72
CA GLY A 2 21.79 -21.00 28.36
C GLY A 2 21.52 -19.62 27.76
N HIS A 3 22.58 -18.90 27.40
CA HIS A 3 22.49 -17.67 26.63
C HIS A 3 21.98 -17.96 25.22
N LEU A 4 20.74 -17.57 24.93
CA LEU A 4 20.24 -17.37 23.57
C LEU A 4 21.02 -16.21 22.95
N ARG A 5 21.90 -16.53 21.99
CA ARG A 5 22.52 -15.53 21.13
C ARG A 5 21.44 -14.92 20.23
N PRO A 6 21.38 -13.59 20.05
CA PRO A 6 20.49 -13.01 19.05
C PRO A 6 20.98 -13.43 17.66
N LEU A 7 20.16 -14.18 16.92
CA LEU A 7 20.40 -14.42 15.50
C LEU A 7 20.46 -13.06 14.80
N ALA A 8 21.63 -12.75 14.26
CA ALA A 8 21.83 -11.60 13.39
C ALA A 8 21.07 -11.85 12.08
N ILE A 9 19.99 -11.10 11.86
CA ILE A 9 19.33 -10.99 10.57
C ILE A 9 20.30 -10.22 9.66
N ILE A 10 21.03 -10.95 8.81
CA ILE A 10 21.86 -10.37 7.76
C ILE A 10 20.96 -10.18 6.54
N LEU A 11 20.65 -8.93 6.19
CA LEU A 11 20.06 -8.57 4.90
C LEU A 11 21.00 -7.62 4.16
N LEU A 12 21.63 -8.15 3.11
CA LEU A 12 22.25 -7.39 2.04
C LEU A 12 21.23 -7.29 0.89
N PHE A 13 20.87 -6.07 0.51
CA PHE A 13 20.11 -5.80 -0.72
C PHE A 13 21.03 -6.00 -1.95
N PRO A 14 20.51 -6.51 -3.08
CA PRO A 14 21.06 -6.14 -4.37
C PRO A 14 20.64 -4.69 -4.67
N THR A 15 21.60 -3.78 -4.64
CA THR A 15 21.49 -2.44 -5.23
C THR A 15 21.28 -2.58 -6.74
N VAL A 16 20.13 -2.14 -7.25
CA VAL A 16 19.99 -1.82 -8.68
C VAL A 16 20.34 -0.34 -8.82
N PHE A 17 21.60 -0.06 -9.14
CA PHE A 17 22.07 1.23 -9.63
C PHE A 17 23.22 0.94 -10.60
N GLU A 18 22.93 0.98 -11.91
CA GLU A 18 23.76 1.61 -12.95
C GLU A 18 23.15 1.43 -14.35
N SER A 19 23.44 2.41 -15.21
CA SER A 19 23.11 2.58 -16.63
C SER A 19 21.77 3.23 -16.98
N GLY A 20 21.84 4.45 -17.52
CA GLY A 20 20.70 5.11 -18.16
C GLY A 20 20.77 6.63 -18.35
N ILE A 21 21.89 7.31 -18.10
CA ILE A 21 22.13 8.64 -18.67
C ILE A 21 22.82 8.43 -20.03
N SER A 22 22.04 8.36 -21.10
CA SER A 22 22.47 8.80 -22.43
C SER A 22 21.28 8.85 -23.39
N SER A 23 21.25 9.91 -24.20
CA SER A 23 20.38 10.11 -25.37
C SER A 23 19.04 10.84 -25.16
N ALA A 24 19.12 12.02 -24.55
CA ALA A 24 18.20 13.14 -24.86
C ALA A 24 18.91 14.11 -25.82
N ALA A 25 19.23 13.66 -27.03
CA ALA A 25 19.81 14.50 -28.09
C ALA A 25 19.64 13.86 -29.47
N ASN A 26 18.40 13.69 -29.97
CA ASN A 26 18.15 13.43 -31.40
C ASN A 26 16.67 13.52 -31.84
N LEU A 27 15.95 14.58 -31.44
CA LEU A 27 14.59 14.82 -31.97
C LEU A 27 14.30 16.29 -32.34
N LEU A 28 15.36 17.09 -32.56
CA LEU A 28 15.26 18.44 -33.10
C LEU A 28 16.16 18.58 -34.33
N ARG A 29 15.76 17.93 -35.43
CA ARG A 29 16.25 18.22 -36.80
C ARG A 29 15.38 17.44 -37.79
N ASN A 30 14.20 17.96 -38.10
CA ASN A 30 13.59 17.85 -39.43
C ASN A 30 12.27 18.62 -39.47
N ARG A 31 12.34 19.86 -39.97
CA ARG A 31 11.43 20.48 -40.95
C ARG A 31 11.75 21.97 -41.05
N ARG A 32 12.73 22.28 -41.93
CA ARG A 32 12.81 23.57 -42.60
C ARG A 32 11.98 23.48 -43.90
N ASN A 33 11.48 24.64 -44.32
CA ASN A 33 10.82 25.00 -45.58
C ASN A 33 9.30 24.85 -45.62
N ALA A 34 8.58 25.97 -45.47
CA ALA A 34 7.95 26.64 -46.62
C ALA A 34 7.36 27.99 -46.18
N SER A 35 7.58 28.97 -47.04
CA SER A 35 7.25 30.40 -46.95
C SER A 35 5.81 30.73 -47.41
N SER A 36 5.28 31.82 -46.85
CA SER A 36 4.40 32.84 -47.45
C SER A 36 3.34 32.48 -48.52
N SER A 37 2.07 32.80 -48.24
CA SER A 37 1.27 33.73 -49.08
C SER A 37 -0.14 33.91 -48.50
N SER A 38 -0.60 35.16 -48.48
CA SER A 38 -1.97 35.59 -48.19
C SER A 38 -2.92 35.25 -49.35
N SER A 39 -4.20 34.97 -49.06
CA SER A 39 -5.35 35.54 -49.78
C SER A 39 -6.68 35.00 -49.26
N SER A 40 -7.67 35.88 -49.38
CA SER A 40 -9.09 35.81 -49.03
C SER A 40 -9.86 34.60 -49.57
N GLY A 41 -10.80 34.07 -48.78
CA GLY A 41 -11.81 33.12 -49.27
C GLY A 41 -12.99 32.99 -48.30
N ARG A 42 -14.20 33.18 -48.82
CA ARG A 42 -15.48 33.30 -48.11
C ARG A 42 -15.87 32.07 -47.28
N CYS A 43 -16.45 32.35 -46.13
CA CYS A 43 -17.18 31.41 -45.29
C CYS A 43 -18.45 30.94 -46.02
N THR A 44 -18.58 29.64 -46.26
CA THR A 44 -19.85 29.00 -46.65
C THR A 44 -20.13 27.86 -45.67
N TYR A 45 -21.23 27.99 -44.93
CA TYR A 45 -21.73 26.98 -44.00
C TYR A 45 -22.35 25.82 -44.79
N VAL A 46 -21.77 24.63 -44.70
CA VAL A 46 -22.45 23.38 -45.09
C VAL A 46 -23.01 22.74 -43.82
N LYS A 47 -24.33 22.73 -43.72
CA LYS A 47 -25.08 22.11 -42.62
C LYS A 47 -25.14 20.60 -42.88
N LEU A 48 -24.32 19.81 -42.19
CA LEU A 48 -24.39 18.35 -42.22
C LEU A 48 -25.32 17.85 -41.11
N SER A 49 -26.41 17.20 -41.51
CA SER A 49 -27.34 16.50 -40.64
C SER A 49 -26.65 15.29 -39.99
N PRO A 50 -26.83 15.01 -38.69
CA PRO A 50 -26.29 13.79 -38.11
C PRO A 50 -27.09 12.57 -38.55
N LEU A 51 -26.39 11.58 -39.12
CA LEU A 51 -26.89 10.22 -39.34
C LEU A 51 -27.20 9.58 -37.98
N ALA A 52 -28.44 9.14 -37.80
CA ALA A 52 -28.90 8.39 -36.64
C ALA A 52 -28.10 7.09 -36.51
N ARG A 53 -27.41 6.90 -35.38
CA ARG A 53 -26.84 5.60 -34.98
C ARG A 53 -27.84 4.87 -34.08
N SER A 54 -28.09 3.62 -34.44
CA SER A 54 -28.82 2.62 -33.66
C SER A 54 -28.27 2.50 -32.23
N PRO A 55 -29.12 2.30 -31.20
CA PRO A 55 -28.65 2.08 -29.84
C PRO A 55 -28.03 0.68 -29.74
N HIS A 56 -26.71 0.61 -29.81
CA HIS A 56 -26.01 -0.54 -29.26
C HIS A 56 -26.15 -0.47 -27.75
N SER A 57 -26.71 -1.53 -27.16
CA SER A 57 -26.83 -1.71 -25.73
C SER A 57 -25.46 -1.49 -25.08
N LEU A 58 -25.35 -0.44 -24.27
CA LEU A 58 -24.29 -0.32 -23.29
C LEU A 58 -24.41 -1.55 -22.39
N SER A 59 -23.50 -2.51 -22.59
CA SER A 59 -23.18 -3.51 -21.58
C SER A 59 -22.91 -2.74 -20.30
N SER A 60 -23.80 -2.86 -19.32
CA SER A 60 -23.54 -2.45 -17.95
C SER A 60 -22.25 -3.12 -17.54
N THR A 61 -21.15 -2.37 -17.52
CA THR A 61 -19.97 -2.75 -16.77
C THR A 61 -20.48 -2.98 -15.36
N ASP A 62 -20.51 -4.25 -14.95
CA ASP A 62 -20.92 -4.67 -13.64
C ASP A 62 -20.01 -3.94 -12.65
N MET A 63 -20.49 -2.82 -12.11
CA MET A 63 -19.73 -2.02 -11.18
C MET A 63 -19.61 -2.88 -9.94
N ALA A 64 -18.46 -3.53 -9.76
CA ALA A 64 -18.15 -4.28 -8.56
C ALA A 64 -18.64 -3.50 -7.34
N SER A 65 -19.56 -4.10 -6.58
CA SER A 65 -20.29 -3.41 -5.52
C SER A 65 -19.35 -2.92 -4.41
N ASN A 66 -18.20 -3.59 -4.27
CA ASN A 66 -17.20 -3.35 -3.24
C ASN A 66 -15.85 -2.97 -3.84
N ARG A 67 -15.18 -2.01 -3.19
CA ARG A 67 -13.92 -1.42 -3.63
C ARG A 67 -12.89 -1.45 -2.50
N VAL A 68 -11.65 -1.79 -2.83
CA VAL A 68 -10.53 -1.77 -1.90
C VAL A 68 -9.31 -1.08 -2.50
N ILE A 69 -8.58 -0.34 -1.66
CA ILE A 69 -7.25 0.17 -1.98
C ILE A 69 -6.24 -0.69 -1.24
N VAL A 70 -5.18 -1.14 -1.93
CA VAL A 70 -4.04 -1.83 -1.32
C VAL A 70 -2.79 -0.95 -1.48
N TYR A 71 -2.35 -0.31 -0.40
CA TYR A 71 -1.10 0.44 -0.37
C TYR A 71 0.04 -0.52 -0.04
N GLY A 72 0.99 -0.66 -0.95
CA GLY A 72 2.03 -1.70 -0.94
C GLY A 72 1.61 -2.94 -1.74
N GLY A 73 0.74 -2.78 -2.74
CA GLY A 73 0.12 -3.87 -3.48
C GLY A 73 1.06 -4.71 -4.36
N ARG A 74 2.33 -4.30 -4.55
CA ARG A 74 3.37 -5.13 -5.17
C ARG A 74 4.27 -5.86 -4.17
N GLY A 75 4.18 -5.53 -2.89
CA GLY A 75 4.85 -6.29 -1.83
C GLY A 75 4.26 -7.69 -1.69
N ALA A 76 4.99 -8.61 -1.04
CA ALA A 76 4.57 -10.02 -0.92
C ALA A 76 3.13 -10.18 -0.38
N LEU A 77 2.82 -9.53 0.75
CA LEU A 77 1.47 -9.52 1.32
C LEU A 77 0.48 -8.75 0.43
N GLY A 78 0.87 -7.59 -0.08
CA GLY A 78 0.00 -6.75 -0.90
C GLY A 78 -0.46 -7.41 -2.17
N SER A 79 0.43 -8.11 -2.89
CA SER A 79 0.04 -8.86 -4.09
C SER A 79 -0.91 -10.00 -3.77
N LYS A 80 -0.73 -10.66 -2.61
CA LYS A 80 -1.69 -11.67 -2.11
C LYS A 80 -3.05 -11.04 -1.79
N CYS A 81 -3.09 -9.86 -1.19
CA CYS A 81 -4.33 -9.13 -0.94
C CYS A 81 -5.02 -8.73 -2.25
N VAL A 82 -4.27 -8.21 -3.24
CA VAL A 82 -4.81 -7.87 -4.57
C VAL A 82 -5.47 -9.10 -5.20
N GLN A 83 -4.73 -10.22 -5.28
CA GLN A 83 -5.24 -11.50 -5.77
C GLN A 83 -6.52 -11.96 -5.05
N HIS A 84 -6.48 -11.94 -3.72
CA HIS A 84 -7.58 -12.44 -2.90
C HIS A 84 -8.85 -11.62 -3.12
N PHE A 85 -8.77 -10.28 -3.01
CA PHE A 85 -9.94 -9.42 -3.20
C PHE A 85 -10.47 -9.46 -4.64
N LYS A 86 -9.58 -9.50 -5.64
CA LYS A 86 -9.97 -9.71 -7.05
C LYS A 86 -10.74 -11.01 -7.26
N SER A 87 -10.27 -12.12 -6.66
CA SER A 87 -10.94 -13.42 -6.75
C SER A 87 -12.34 -13.43 -6.12
N ARG A 88 -12.64 -12.47 -5.23
CA ARG A 88 -13.95 -12.29 -4.59
C ARG A 88 -14.82 -11.24 -5.30
N GLY A 89 -14.44 -10.80 -6.50
CA GLY A 89 -15.22 -9.87 -7.32
C GLY A 89 -15.13 -8.40 -6.87
N TRP A 90 -14.18 -8.04 -6.00
CA TRP A 90 -13.97 -6.64 -5.61
C TRP A 90 -13.18 -5.89 -6.69
N TRP A 91 -13.46 -4.60 -6.83
CA TRP A 91 -12.57 -3.70 -7.56
C TRP A 91 -11.39 -3.33 -6.67
N VAL A 92 -10.18 -3.42 -7.20
CA VAL A 92 -8.94 -3.23 -6.44
C VAL A 92 -8.06 -2.16 -7.08
N ALA A 93 -7.74 -1.10 -6.33
CA ALA A 93 -6.67 -0.18 -6.70
C ALA A 93 -5.38 -0.52 -5.94
N CYS A 94 -4.26 -0.59 -6.66
CA CYS A 94 -2.93 -0.78 -6.08
C CYS A 94 -2.19 0.56 -6.01
N ILE A 95 -1.65 0.89 -4.83
CA ILE A 95 -0.73 2.01 -4.66
C ILE A 95 0.65 1.44 -4.36
N ASP A 96 1.62 1.67 -5.23
CA ASP A 96 3.00 1.20 -5.03
C ASP A 96 3.97 1.97 -5.96
N MET A 97 5.26 1.68 -5.87
CA MET A 97 6.29 2.26 -6.72
C MET A 97 6.27 1.71 -8.16
N ALA A 98 5.53 0.64 -8.40
CA ALA A 98 5.32 0.06 -9.72
C ALA A 98 3.90 -0.52 -9.82
N ALA A 99 3.39 -0.70 -11.04
CA ALA A 99 2.03 -1.20 -11.27
C ALA A 99 1.91 -2.69 -10.92
N ASN A 100 0.83 -3.11 -10.28
CA ASN A 100 0.41 -4.50 -10.21
C ASN A 100 -0.63 -4.76 -11.32
N GLU A 101 -0.27 -5.62 -12.28
CA GLU A 101 -1.10 -5.91 -13.47
C GLU A 101 -2.40 -6.65 -13.14
N GLU A 102 -2.48 -7.27 -11.95
CA GLU A 102 -3.70 -7.94 -11.48
C GLU A 102 -4.72 -6.98 -10.87
N ALA A 103 -4.29 -5.77 -10.48
CA ALA A 103 -5.18 -4.74 -9.95
C ALA A 103 -6.04 -4.13 -11.07
N ASN A 104 -7.21 -3.61 -10.72
CA ASN A 104 -8.04 -2.88 -11.69
C ASN A 104 -7.40 -1.55 -12.07
N GLU A 105 -6.80 -0.87 -11.10
CA GLU A 105 -6.21 0.46 -11.26
C GLU A 105 -4.92 0.56 -10.46
N ASN A 106 -4.02 1.45 -10.89
CA ASN A 106 -2.71 1.63 -10.28
C ASN A 106 -2.40 3.11 -10.04
N VAL A 107 -1.94 3.45 -8.84
CA VAL A 107 -1.36 4.75 -8.51
C VAL A 107 0.14 4.55 -8.25
N ILE A 108 0.96 5.22 -9.05
CA ILE A 108 2.42 5.06 -9.02
C ILE A 108 3.06 6.09 -8.10
N VAL A 109 3.62 5.62 -6.99
CA VAL A 109 4.34 6.45 -6.03
C VAL A 109 5.70 6.83 -6.60
N LYS A 110 5.92 8.13 -6.79
CA LYS A 110 7.21 8.68 -7.18
C LYS A 110 8.13 8.75 -5.97
N MET A 111 9.35 8.27 -6.12
CA MET A 111 10.34 8.35 -5.05
C MET A 111 10.68 9.81 -4.76
N SER A 112 10.63 10.19 -3.49
CA SER A 112 10.80 11.57 -3.05
C SER A 112 11.47 11.58 -1.68
N GLU A 113 12.37 12.55 -1.48
CA GLU A 113 12.95 12.86 -0.16
C GLU A 113 11.99 13.66 0.72
N CYS A 114 10.93 14.22 0.12
CA CYS A 114 9.90 14.97 0.82
C CYS A 114 8.63 14.14 0.97
N PHE A 115 7.99 14.26 2.13
CA PHE A 115 6.65 13.75 2.38
C PHE A 115 5.64 14.67 1.68
N THR A 116 5.04 14.21 0.59
CA THR A 116 4.17 15.03 -0.28
C THR A 116 2.76 14.44 -0.43
N GLU A 117 1.83 15.27 -0.90
CA GLU A 117 0.42 14.92 -1.10
C GLU A 117 0.13 14.23 -2.45
N GLN A 118 1.16 13.91 -3.26
CA GLN A 118 0.99 13.38 -4.62
C GLN A 118 0.04 12.17 -4.65
N VAL A 119 0.25 11.20 -3.76
CA VAL A 119 -0.57 9.99 -3.71
C VAL A 119 -2.03 10.31 -3.38
N THR A 120 -2.26 11.25 -2.46
CA THR A 120 -3.61 11.71 -2.11
C THR A 120 -4.31 12.33 -3.30
N ALA A 121 -3.63 13.21 -4.05
CA ALA A 121 -4.19 13.86 -5.23
C ALA A 121 -4.51 12.87 -6.36
N ASP A 122 -3.62 11.90 -6.60
CA ASP A 122 -3.81 10.87 -7.62
C ASP A 122 -4.99 9.94 -7.27
N VAL A 123 -5.11 9.53 -6.01
CA VAL A 123 -6.24 8.72 -5.54
C VAL A 123 -7.56 9.50 -5.60
N ALA A 124 -7.55 10.78 -5.23
CA ALA A 124 -8.74 11.63 -5.35
C ALA A 124 -9.21 11.75 -6.81
N THR A 125 -8.28 11.90 -7.74
CA THR A 125 -8.57 11.92 -9.19
C THR A 125 -9.11 10.58 -9.66
N LEU A 126 -8.51 9.48 -9.23
CA LEU A 126 -8.90 8.12 -9.60
C LEU A 126 -10.33 7.78 -9.16
N LEU A 127 -10.68 8.13 -7.92
CA LEU A 127 -11.97 7.78 -7.34
C LEU A 127 -13.08 8.76 -7.71
N GLY A 128 -12.75 10.02 -7.96
CA GLY A 128 -13.74 11.09 -8.04
C GLY A 128 -14.60 11.12 -6.78
N GLU A 129 -15.92 10.99 -6.93
CA GLU A 129 -16.87 10.97 -5.82
C GLU A 129 -17.03 9.58 -5.16
N GLN A 130 -16.45 8.53 -5.75
CA GLN A 130 -16.62 7.17 -5.28
C GLN A 130 -15.85 6.94 -3.97
N LYS A 131 -16.44 6.11 -3.11
CA LYS A 131 -15.85 5.71 -1.83
C LYS A 131 -15.44 4.24 -1.86
N VAL A 132 -14.52 3.87 -0.99
CA VAL A 132 -14.02 2.49 -0.85
C VAL A 132 -14.48 1.86 0.46
N ASP A 133 -14.64 0.54 0.44
CA ASP A 133 -15.07 -0.26 1.59
C ASP A 133 -13.89 -0.56 2.51
N ALA A 134 -12.69 -0.67 1.94
CA ALA A 134 -11.47 -0.91 2.70
C ALA A 134 -10.24 -0.20 2.11
N ILE A 135 -9.32 0.17 2.99
CA ILE A 135 -7.95 0.58 2.66
C ILE A 135 -6.99 -0.32 3.46
N LEU A 136 -6.18 -1.08 2.74
CA LEU A 136 -5.22 -2.01 3.31
C LEU A 136 -3.81 -1.43 3.16
N CYS A 137 -3.28 -0.80 4.20
CA CYS A 137 -1.90 -0.32 4.23
C CYS A 137 -0.96 -1.44 4.70
N VAL A 138 -0.41 -2.17 3.73
CA VAL A 138 0.55 -3.25 3.94
C VAL A 138 1.97 -2.88 3.48
N ALA A 139 2.14 -1.65 2.99
CA ALA A 139 3.44 -1.08 2.70
C ALA A 139 4.32 -1.04 3.95
N GLY A 140 5.60 -1.31 3.76
CA GLY A 140 6.56 -1.42 4.83
C GLY A 140 7.80 -2.16 4.37
N GLY A 141 8.74 -2.27 5.29
CA GLY A 141 9.95 -3.06 5.12
C GLY A 141 10.62 -3.25 6.47
N TRP A 142 11.84 -3.77 6.43
CA TRP A 142 12.64 -4.00 7.62
C TRP A 142 14.09 -3.59 7.35
N ALA A 143 14.68 -2.90 8.32
CA ALA A 143 16.10 -2.65 8.40
C ALA A 143 16.53 -2.61 9.86
N GLY A 144 17.55 -3.40 10.21
CA GLY A 144 18.12 -3.46 11.54
C GLY A 144 19.03 -2.27 11.86
N GLY A 145 19.56 -2.24 13.09
CA GLY A 145 20.49 -1.22 13.54
C GLY A 145 20.31 -0.90 15.02
N LYS A 146 21.30 -1.27 15.83
CA LYS A 146 21.47 -0.75 17.19
C LYS A 146 21.97 0.70 17.17
N CYS A 147 21.88 1.42 18.29
CA CYS A 147 22.32 2.83 18.37
C CYS A 147 23.79 3.06 17.97
N SER A 148 24.66 2.06 18.11
CA SER A 148 26.07 2.14 17.69
C SER A 148 26.33 1.73 16.23
N SER A 149 25.27 1.43 15.46
CA SER A 149 25.42 1.08 14.04
C SER A 149 25.77 2.31 13.19
N LYS A 150 26.69 2.14 12.23
CA LYS A 150 27.00 3.18 11.23
C LYS A 150 25.80 3.51 10.33
N ASP A 151 24.91 2.53 10.11
CA ASP A 151 23.72 2.67 9.27
C ASP A 151 22.49 3.16 10.04
N LEU A 152 22.60 3.52 11.33
CA LEU A 152 21.46 3.89 12.18
C LEU A 152 20.56 4.95 11.50
N TYR A 153 21.15 6.05 11.03
CA TYR A 153 20.41 7.16 10.45
C TYR A 153 19.74 6.76 9.14
N LYS A 154 20.49 6.14 8.23
CA LYS A 154 20.00 5.64 6.94
C LYS A 154 18.82 4.68 7.12
N ASN A 155 18.99 3.70 8.00
CA ASN A 155 17.96 2.67 8.22
C ASN A 155 16.75 3.26 8.94
N SER A 156 16.94 4.22 9.86
CA SER A 156 15.82 4.88 10.53
C SER A 156 14.98 5.73 9.57
N ASP A 157 15.62 6.50 8.69
CA ASP A 157 14.94 7.26 7.64
C ASP A 157 14.14 6.33 6.69
N LEU A 158 14.77 5.23 6.24
CA LEU A 158 14.09 4.24 5.40
C LEU A 158 12.85 3.64 6.09
N MET A 159 12.96 3.28 7.37
CA MET A 159 11.83 2.71 8.13
C MET A 159 10.70 3.72 8.32
N TRP A 160 11.04 5.00 8.50
CA TRP A 160 10.06 6.07 8.61
C TRP A 160 9.30 6.27 7.29
N LYS A 161 10.02 6.35 6.18
CA LYS A 161 9.44 6.47 4.83
C LYS A 161 8.56 5.27 4.47
N GLN A 162 8.98 4.06 4.82
CA GLN A 162 8.25 2.85 4.44
C GLN A 162 7.03 2.56 5.32
N SER A 163 7.04 2.95 6.60
CA SER A 163 5.95 2.63 7.54
C SER A 163 5.14 3.84 7.98
N VAL A 164 5.79 4.94 8.37
CA VAL A 164 5.08 6.11 8.92
C VAL A 164 4.43 6.89 7.78
N TRP A 165 5.16 7.22 6.71
CA TRP A 165 4.60 8.01 5.61
C TRP A 165 3.41 7.30 4.94
N THR A 166 3.55 6.02 4.66
CA THR A 166 2.50 5.19 4.03
C THR A 166 1.27 5.06 4.93
N SER A 167 1.46 4.88 6.23
CA SER A 167 0.36 4.83 7.20
C SER A 167 -0.34 6.18 7.35
N THR A 168 0.41 7.28 7.39
CA THR A 168 -0.15 8.64 7.45
C THR A 168 -0.97 8.96 6.20
N ILE A 169 -0.44 8.68 5.00
CA ILE A 169 -1.20 8.87 3.75
C ILE A 169 -2.45 8.00 3.75
N SER A 170 -2.34 6.72 4.11
CA SER A 170 -3.49 5.80 4.14
C SER A 170 -4.57 6.25 5.11
N SER A 171 -4.17 6.85 6.24
CA SER A 171 -5.09 7.40 7.24
C SER A 171 -5.82 8.65 6.70
N HIS A 172 -5.10 9.52 6.00
CA HIS A 172 -5.70 10.68 5.35
C HIS A 172 -6.65 10.28 4.21
N LEU A 173 -6.24 9.30 3.38
CA LEU A 173 -7.12 8.69 2.37
C LEU A 173 -8.36 8.08 3.01
N ALA A 174 -8.25 7.47 4.18
CA ALA A 174 -9.42 6.92 4.88
C ALA A 174 -10.41 8.01 5.31
N ALA A 175 -9.92 9.11 5.89
CA ALA A 175 -10.77 10.25 6.24
C ALA A 175 -11.51 10.83 5.02
N LEU A 176 -10.86 10.84 3.85
CA LEU A 176 -11.42 11.43 2.63
C LEU A 176 -12.28 10.47 1.79
N HIS A 177 -11.95 9.18 1.73
CA HIS A 177 -12.49 8.26 0.71
C HIS A 177 -13.06 6.96 1.27
N LEU A 178 -12.91 6.66 2.56
CA LEU A 178 -13.51 5.46 3.14
C LEU A 178 -15.02 5.67 3.34
N LYS A 179 -15.81 4.63 3.10
CA LYS A 179 -17.25 4.62 3.42
C LYS A 179 -17.46 4.69 4.94
N ALA A 180 -18.63 5.17 5.36
CA ALA A 180 -19.11 4.92 6.71
C ALA A 180 -19.16 3.39 6.94
N GLY A 181 -18.72 2.93 8.12
CA GLY A 181 -18.59 1.49 8.39
C GLY A 181 -17.40 0.81 7.70
N GLY A 182 -16.56 1.53 6.97
CA GLY A 182 -15.41 0.96 6.24
C GLY A 182 -14.25 0.53 7.15
N LEU A 183 -13.23 -0.08 6.54
CA LEU A 183 -12.06 -0.59 7.25
C LEU A 183 -10.76 0.08 6.76
N LEU A 184 -9.94 0.55 7.69
CA LEU A 184 -8.53 0.86 7.46
C LEU A 184 -7.67 -0.16 8.22
N THR A 185 -6.76 -0.85 7.54
CA THR A 185 -5.75 -1.68 8.21
C THR A 185 -4.37 -1.06 8.10
N LEU A 186 -3.59 -1.13 9.18
CA LEU A 186 -2.21 -0.65 9.24
C LEU A 186 -1.23 -1.80 9.55
N ALA A 187 -0.01 -1.69 9.03
CA ALA A 187 1.06 -2.66 9.25
C ALA A 187 1.95 -2.27 10.44
N GLY A 188 1.58 -2.75 11.63
CA GLY A 188 2.40 -2.71 12.84
C GLY A 188 3.49 -3.80 12.88
N ALA A 189 3.91 -4.17 14.08
CA ALA A 189 4.87 -5.24 14.34
C ALA A 189 4.82 -5.64 15.81
N LYS A 190 4.78 -6.95 16.11
CA LYS A 190 4.74 -7.41 17.51
C LYS A 190 5.96 -6.92 18.31
N ALA A 191 7.14 -6.91 17.70
CA ALA A 191 8.38 -6.54 18.38
C ALA A 191 8.36 -5.10 18.94
N ALA A 192 7.62 -4.19 18.30
CA ALA A 192 7.54 -2.79 18.69
C ALA A 192 6.58 -2.53 19.87
N LEU A 193 5.95 -3.57 20.44
CA LEU A 193 5.29 -3.50 21.75
C LEU A 193 6.28 -3.38 22.92
N SER A 194 7.58 -3.52 22.65
CA SER A 194 8.65 -3.49 23.66
C SER A 194 9.92 -2.84 23.09
N GLY A 195 10.96 -2.75 23.91
CA GLY A 195 12.27 -2.21 23.49
C GLY A 195 12.92 -3.05 22.39
N THR A 196 13.36 -2.40 21.31
CA THR A 196 13.89 -3.03 20.09
C THR A 196 15.37 -2.69 19.86
N GLY A 197 16.22 -2.96 20.86
CA GLY A 197 17.61 -2.48 20.88
C GLY A 197 18.49 -2.86 19.67
N GLY A 198 18.16 -3.92 18.92
CA GLY A 198 18.87 -4.33 17.70
C GLY A 198 18.35 -3.69 16.40
N MET A 199 17.23 -2.99 16.43
CA MET A 199 16.51 -2.48 15.25
C MET A 199 15.74 -1.19 15.59
N VAL A 200 16.47 -0.20 16.13
CA VAL A 200 15.91 0.99 16.77
C VAL A 200 14.98 1.77 15.83
N GLY A 201 15.44 2.06 14.61
CA GLY A 201 14.64 2.79 13.62
C GLY A 201 13.36 2.07 13.21
N TYR A 202 13.43 0.73 13.07
CA TYR A 202 12.25 -0.10 12.81
C TYR A 202 11.24 -0.06 13.96
N GLY A 203 11.73 -0.22 15.19
CA GLY A 203 10.89 -0.14 16.39
C GLY A 203 10.19 1.21 16.53
N MET A 204 10.93 2.31 16.36
CA MET A 204 10.38 3.67 16.37
C MET A 204 9.27 3.83 15.33
N ALA A 205 9.53 3.45 14.07
CA ALA A 205 8.55 3.59 13.00
C ALA A 205 7.29 2.76 13.26
N LYS A 206 7.42 1.52 13.74
CA LYS A 206 6.26 0.66 14.03
C LYS A 206 5.49 1.08 15.28
N ALA A 207 6.16 1.58 16.31
CA ALA A 207 5.49 2.15 17.48
C ALA A 207 4.67 3.39 17.12
N ALA A 208 5.18 4.24 16.22
CA ALA A 208 4.42 5.38 15.69
C ALA A 208 3.15 4.93 14.95
N VAL A 209 3.21 3.84 14.19
CA VAL A 209 2.02 3.25 13.53
C VAL A 209 1.01 2.72 14.55
N HIS A 210 1.46 2.14 15.67
CA HIS A 210 0.55 1.67 16.72
C HIS A 210 -0.18 2.84 17.38
N GLN A 211 0.56 3.89 17.72
CA GLN A 211 -0.02 5.11 18.29
C GLN A 211 -1.03 5.73 17.30
N LEU A 212 -0.68 5.82 16.02
CA LEU A 212 -1.57 6.33 14.97
C LEU A 212 -2.87 5.53 14.90
N CYS A 213 -2.80 4.19 14.97
CA CYS A 213 -3.99 3.34 14.98
C CYS A 213 -4.95 3.69 16.12
N GLN A 214 -4.42 3.93 17.33
CA GLN A 214 -5.22 4.31 18.49
C GLN A 214 -5.77 5.74 18.35
N SER A 215 -4.97 6.68 17.83
CA SER A 215 -5.43 8.05 17.55
C SER A 215 -6.58 8.09 16.53
N LEU A 216 -6.57 7.23 15.52
CA LEU A 216 -7.66 7.15 14.53
C LEU A 216 -8.97 6.64 15.13
N ALA A 217 -8.90 5.87 16.22
CA ALA A 217 -10.07 5.38 16.94
C ALA A 217 -10.64 6.39 17.94
N ALA A 218 -9.89 7.44 18.28
CA ALA A 218 -10.33 8.46 19.19
C ALA A 218 -11.42 9.34 18.57
N GLU A 219 -12.20 10.00 19.43
CA GLU A 219 -13.17 11.00 19.00
C GLU A 219 -12.49 12.14 18.23
N ASN A 220 -13.20 12.70 17.25
CA ASN A 220 -12.72 13.81 16.40
C ASN A 220 -11.46 13.50 15.57
N SER A 221 -11.11 12.23 15.36
CA SER A 221 -9.98 11.83 14.50
C SER A 221 -10.15 12.16 13.01
N GLY A 222 -11.38 12.45 12.59
CA GLY A 222 -11.74 12.65 11.18
C GLY A 222 -12.09 11.35 10.44
N MET A 223 -12.06 10.19 11.12
CA MET A 223 -12.53 8.93 10.53
C MET A 223 -14.05 8.95 10.28
N PRO A 224 -14.54 8.33 9.19
CA PRO A 224 -15.98 8.24 8.93
C PRO A 224 -16.73 7.49 10.04
N SER A 225 -18.00 7.84 10.23
CA SER A 225 -18.85 7.19 11.23
C SER A 225 -18.89 5.67 11.05
N GLY A 226 -18.72 4.94 12.16
CA GLY A 226 -18.69 3.47 12.18
C GLY A 226 -17.49 2.81 11.51
N ALA A 227 -16.56 3.59 10.91
CA ALA A 227 -15.34 3.02 10.34
C ALA A 227 -14.39 2.53 11.44
N ALA A 228 -13.56 1.54 11.12
CA ALA A 228 -12.58 0.99 12.04
C ALA A 228 -11.16 1.12 11.49
N ALA A 229 -10.23 1.57 12.34
CA ALA A 229 -8.79 1.45 12.09
C ALA A 229 -8.25 0.28 12.92
N VAL A 230 -7.56 -0.68 12.29
CA VAL A 230 -7.00 -1.86 12.99
C VAL A 230 -5.56 -2.09 12.52
N ALA A 231 -4.62 -2.23 13.45
CA ALA A 231 -3.24 -2.55 13.09
C ALA A 231 -2.97 -4.04 13.28
N ILE A 232 -2.36 -4.70 12.30
CA ILE A 232 -1.81 -6.06 12.48
C ILE A 232 -0.36 -5.99 12.96
N LEU A 233 0.00 -6.86 13.90
CA LEU A 233 1.30 -6.94 14.54
C LEU A 233 1.88 -8.33 14.28
N PRO A 234 2.38 -8.60 13.07
CA PRO A 234 3.03 -9.88 12.77
C PRO A 234 4.33 -10.06 13.55
N VAL A 235 4.71 -11.32 13.74
CA VAL A 235 6.06 -11.71 14.17
C VAL A 235 6.95 -11.88 12.95
N THR A 236 6.65 -12.86 12.11
CA THR A 236 7.35 -13.11 10.85
C THR A 236 6.33 -13.63 9.84
N LEU A 237 6.32 -12.99 8.67
CA LEU A 237 5.47 -13.42 7.57
C LEU A 237 6.20 -14.44 6.71
N ASP A 238 5.47 -15.44 6.25
CA ASP A 238 5.99 -16.39 5.29
C ASP A 238 6.07 -15.78 3.89
N THR A 239 7.26 -15.26 3.55
CA THR A 239 7.50 -14.61 2.25
C THR A 239 8.65 -15.30 1.51
N PRO A 240 8.65 -15.29 0.17
CA PRO A 240 9.77 -15.82 -0.61
C PRO A 240 11.11 -15.20 -0.23
N MET A 241 11.11 -13.90 0.09
CA MET A 241 12.29 -13.18 0.51
C MET A 241 12.81 -13.66 1.87
N ASN A 242 11.93 -13.83 2.86
CA ASN A 242 12.31 -14.35 4.17
C ASN A 242 12.84 -15.78 4.05
N ARG A 243 12.18 -16.66 3.28
CA ARG A 243 12.65 -18.04 3.05
C ARG A 243 14.03 -18.08 2.41
N LYS A 244 14.30 -17.18 1.45
CA LYS A 244 15.62 -17.07 0.80
C LYS A 244 16.73 -16.69 1.78
N PHE A 245 16.45 -15.77 2.71
CA PHE A 245 17.47 -15.25 3.65
C PHE A 245 17.55 -16.03 4.97
N MET A 246 16.53 -16.80 5.30
CA MET A 246 16.48 -17.65 6.51
C MET A 246 16.02 -19.06 6.12
N PRO A 247 16.80 -19.80 5.30
CA PRO A 247 16.39 -21.10 4.76
C PRO A 247 16.26 -22.19 5.83
N ASP A 248 16.98 -22.06 6.95
CA ASP A 248 17.00 -23.04 8.04
C ASP A 248 16.06 -22.67 9.20
N ALA A 249 15.22 -21.65 9.03
CA ALA A 249 14.25 -21.25 10.05
C ALA A 249 13.07 -22.22 10.13
N ASP A 250 12.43 -22.31 11.30
CA ASP A 250 11.18 -23.04 11.46
C ASP A 250 10.02 -22.27 10.82
N PHE A 251 9.68 -22.62 9.58
CA PHE A 251 8.56 -22.02 8.85
C PHE A 251 7.20 -22.33 9.49
N GLY A 252 7.10 -23.33 10.36
CA GLY A 252 5.88 -23.60 11.15
C GLY A 252 5.54 -22.49 12.14
N SER A 253 6.46 -21.55 12.37
CA SER A 253 6.25 -20.34 13.18
C SER A 253 5.96 -19.08 12.37
N TRP A 254 5.91 -19.17 11.03
CA TRP A 254 5.73 -18.02 10.14
C TRP A 254 4.30 -17.92 9.68
N THR A 255 3.72 -16.72 9.76
CA THR A 255 2.32 -16.50 9.37
C THR A 255 2.15 -16.56 7.85
N PRO A 256 1.28 -17.46 7.33
CA PRO A 256 0.96 -17.50 5.91
C PRO A 256 0.29 -16.20 5.43
N LEU A 257 0.59 -15.77 4.21
CA LEU A 257 0.02 -14.54 3.64
C LEU A 257 -1.48 -14.69 3.36
N GLU A 258 -1.91 -15.90 3.01
CA GLU A 258 -3.30 -16.27 2.74
C GLU A 258 -4.18 -16.04 3.97
N PHE A 259 -3.68 -16.40 5.17
CA PHE A 259 -4.39 -16.17 6.43
C PHE A 259 -4.69 -14.68 6.63
N ILE A 260 -3.73 -13.81 6.32
CA ILE A 260 -3.88 -12.37 6.48
C ILE A 260 -4.84 -11.79 5.44
N ALA A 261 -4.70 -12.20 4.17
CA ALA A 261 -5.59 -11.74 3.11
C ALA A 261 -7.05 -12.13 3.38
N GLU A 262 -7.30 -13.35 3.86
CA GLU A 262 -8.62 -13.81 4.30
C GLU A 262 -9.11 -13.06 5.54
N THR A 263 -8.25 -12.83 6.53
CA THR A 263 -8.58 -12.03 7.72
C THR A 263 -9.00 -10.61 7.33
N PHE A 264 -8.27 -9.95 6.43
CA PHE A 264 -8.64 -8.63 5.92
C PHE A 264 -9.96 -8.64 5.17
N PHE A 265 -10.23 -9.67 4.36
CA PHE A 265 -11.51 -9.82 3.68
C PHE A 265 -12.68 -9.98 4.66
N ASN A 266 -12.52 -10.85 5.66
CA ASN A 266 -13.51 -11.06 6.73
C ASN A 266 -13.77 -9.74 7.47
N TRP A 267 -12.72 -9.04 7.88
CA TRP A 267 -12.88 -7.73 8.53
C TRP A 267 -13.55 -6.71 7.61
N ALA A 268 -13.16 -6.61 6.33
CA ALA A 268 -13.74 -5.65 5.40
C ALA A 268 -15.25 -5.90 5.19
N THR A 269 -15.69 -7.16 5.26
CA THR A 269 -17.11 -7.58 5.18
C THR A 269 -17.84 -7.61 6.52
N GLY A 270 -17.17 -7.26 7.62
CA GLY A 270 -17.75 -7.16 8.97
C GLY A 270 -17.70 -8.46 9.78
N VAL A 271 -17.17 -9.55 9.21
CA VAL A 271 -17.01 -10.84 9.89
C VAL A 271 -15.83 -10.77 10.86
N ASN A 272 -16.08 -11.00 12.15
CA ASN A 272 -15.08 -11.04 13.22
C ASN A 272 -14.13 -9.83 13.25
N ARG A 273 -14.65 -8.64 12.89
CA ARG A 273 -13.86 -7.41 12.87
C ARG A 273 -13.55 -6.93 14.30
N PRO A 274 -12.28 -6.68 14.66
CA PRO A 274 -11.92 -6.05 15.91
C PRO A 274 -12.46 -4.63 16.04
N ALA A 275 -12.56 -4.13 17.27
CA ALA A 275 -12.90 -2.73 17.52
C ALA A 275 -11.86 -1.78 16.90
N SER A 276 -12.28 -0.58 16.52
CA SER A 276 -11.36 0.46 16.08
C SER A 276 -10.29 0.73 17.14
N GLY A 277 -9.04 0.91 16.73
CA GLY A 277 -7.89 1.11 17.61
C GLY A 277 -7.20 -0.17 18.05
N SER A 278 -7.73 -1.34 17.68
CA SER A 278 -7.16 -2.63 18.07
C SER A 278 -5.78 -2.87 17.44
N LEU A 279 -4.85 -3.34 18.26
CA LEU A 279 -3.53 -3.82 17.84
C LEU A 279 -3.55 -5.36 17.84
N MET A 280 -3.66 -5.99 16.68
CA MET A 280 -3.89 -7.42 16.52
C MET A 280 -2.58 -8.18 16.28
N GLN A 281 -2.07 -8.86 17.30
CA GLN A 281 -0.91 -9.73 17.19
C GLN A 281 -1.23 -10.96 16.32
N LEU A 282 -0.37 -11.27 15.36
CA LEU A 282 -0.47 -12.49 14.55
C LEU A 282 0.55 -13.49 15.07
N LEU A 283 0.08 -14.52 15.75
CA LEU A 283 0.92 -15.53 16.40
C LEU A 283 0.77 -16.84 15.63
N THR A 284 1.88 -17.45 15.22
CA THR A 284 1.87 -18.73 14.51
C THR A 284 2.72 -19.75 15.24
N SER A 285 2.16 -20.94 15.48
CA SER A 285 2.84 -22.05 16.14
C SER A 285 2.31 -23.36 15.57
N GLY A 286 3.19 -24.26 15.16
CA GLY A 286 2.79 -25.54 14.56
C GLY A 286 1.99 -25.40 13.26
N GLY A 287 2.16 -24.30 12.52
CA GLY A 287 1.43 -24.00 11.29
C GLY A 287 0.05 -23.37 11.50
N GLU A 288 -0.41 -23.22 12.74
CA GLU A 288 -1.68 -22.57 13.04
C GLU A 288 -1.47 -21.10 13.43
N THR A 289 -2.20 -20.19 12.78
CA THR A 289 -2.14 -18.75 13.07
C THR A 289 -3.39 -18.30 13.83
N GLN A 290 -3.18 -17.47 14.85
CA GLN A 290 -4.25 -16.77 15.56
C GLN A 290 -4.02 -15.25 15.56
N ALA A 291 -5.10 -14.49 15.44
CA ALA A 291 -5.10 -13.05 15.62
C ALA A 291 -5.64 -12.70 17.01
N VAL A 292 -4.78 -12.14 17.87
CA VAL A 292 -5.12 -11.85 19.27
C VAL A 292 -4.84 -10.37 19.56
N ALA A 293 -5.77 -9.67 20.21
CA ALA A 293 -5.54 -8.29 20.62
C ALA A 293 -4.33 -8.19 21.57
N ALA A 294 -3.49 -7.19 21.37
CA ALA A 294 -2.47 -6.80 22.34
C ALA A 294 -3.16 -6.22 23.58
N GLN A 295 -2.70 -6.64 24.75
CA GLN A 295 -3.10 -6.09 26.04
C GLN A 295 -2.29 -4.84 26.36
#